data_AF-A0A943U1R2-F1
#
_entry.id   AF-A0A943U1R2-F1
#
_cell.length_a   1.000
_cell.length_b   1.000
_cell.length_c   1.000
_cell.angle_alpha   90.00
_cell.angle_beta   90.00
_cell.angle_gamma   90.00
#
_symmetry.space_group_name_H-M   'P 1'
#
loop_
_entity.id
_entity.type
_entity.pdbx_description
1 polymer ?
#
loop_
_entity_poly.entity_id
_entity_poly.type
_entity_poly.pdbx_seq_one_letter_code
_entity_poly.pdbx_strand_id
1 'polypeptide(L)'
;MNANEKEVVVLVGSGQIGQAIARRVGSGRHIVLADVNQEHADRAAAVLESTGFKTSTLAVDISSRSSIFGPHRSCQAVRRH
;
A
#
# COMPACT_ATOMS: atom_id res chain seq x y z
N MET A 1 4.94 -21.03 15.62
CA MET A 1 4.12 -20.11 14.82
C MET A 1 4.75 -18.72 14.98
N ASN A 2 5.37 -18.19 13.93
CA ASN A 2 6.27 -17.04 14.02
C ASN A 2 5.46 -15.75 14.20
N ALA A 3 5.47 -15.19 15.42
CA ALA A 3 4.67 -14.02 15.80
C ALA A 3 5.22 -12.67 15.28
N ASN A 4 5.86 -12.63 14.10
CA ASN A 4 6.57 -11.43 13.64
C ASN A 4 6.39 -11.10 12.14
N GLU A 5 5.41 -11.70 11.47
CA GLU A 5 5.02 -11.30 10.12
C GLU A 5 3.94 -10.23 10.25
N LYS A 6 4.34 -8.95 10.25
CA LYS A 6 3.39 -7.84 10.02
C LYS A 6 2.74 -8.11 8.66
N GLU A 7 1.47 -8.50 8.64
CA GLU A 7 0.75 -8.69 7.39
C GLU A 7 0.54 -7.34 6.73
N VAL A 8 1.11 -7.20 5.52
CA VAL A 8 1.03 -5.99 4.71
C VAL A 8 0.17 -6.28 3.49
N VAL A 9 -0.85 -5.46 3.27
CA VAL A 9 -1.68 -5.49 2.08
C VAL A 9 -1.16 -4.45 1.11
N VAL A 10 -0.64 -4.88 -0.04
CA VAL A 10 -0.21 -3.95 -1.09
C VAL A 10 -1.34 -3.79 -2.11
N LEU A 11 -1.93 -2.61 -2.17
CA LEU A 11 -2.87 -2.23 -3.21
C LEU A 11 -2.11 -1.54 -4.35
N VAL A 12 -2.03 -2.20 -5.50
CA VAL A 12 -1.46 -1.62 -6.73
C VAL A 12 -2.61 -1.06 -7.56
N GLY A 13 -2.62 0.25 -7.76
CA GLY A 13 -3.72 1.01 -8.35
C GLY A 13 -4.71 1.49 -7.30
N SER A 14 -4.72 2.80 -7.07
CA SER A 14 -5.54 3.50 -6.06
C SER A 14 -7.01 3.71 -6.48
N GLY A 15 -7.53 2.86 -7.37
CA GLY A 15 -8.91 2.92 -7.84
C GLY A 15 -9.94 2.54 -6.76
N GLN A 16 -11.19 2.97 -6.94
CA GLN A 16 -12.27 2.77 -5.95
C GLN A 16 -12.53 1.29 -5.60
N ILE A 17 -12.44 0.40 -6.59
CA ILE A 17 -12.59 -1.06 -6.39
C ILE A 17 -11.47 -1.58 -5.49
N GLY A 18 -10.23 -1.17 -5.78
CA GLY A 18 -9.06 -1.54 -4.99
C GLY A 18 -9.17 -1.08 -3.54
N GLN A 19 -9.63 0.15 -3.33
CA GLN A 19 -9.86 0.70 -1.99
C GLN A 19 -10.94 -0.09 -1.22
N ALA A 20 -12.04 -0.48 -1.87
CA ALA A 20 -13.09 -1.29 -1.24
C ALA A 20 -12.57 -2.66 -0.79
N ILE A 21 -11.74 -3.31 -1.63
CA ILE A 21 -11.07 -4.57 -1.28
C ILE A 21 -10.10 -4.35 -0.11
N ALA A 22 -9.24 -3.33 -0.19
CA ALA A 22 -8.27 -3.00 0.85
C ALA A 22 -8.95 -2.75 2.21
N ARG A 23 -10.13 -2.11 2.23
CA ARG A 23 -10.95 -1.98 3.44
C ARG A 23 -11.44 -3.31 4.00
N ARG A 24 -11.82 -4.25 3.12
CA ARG A 24 -12.33 -5.56 3.52
C ARG A 24 -11.22 -6.47 4.05
N VAL A 25 -10.05 -6.46 3.42
CA VAL A 25 -8.95 -7.40 3.70
C VAL A 25 -7.83 -6.82 4.56
N GLY A 26 -7.77 -5.50 4.68
CA GLY A 26 -6.74 -4.76 5.43
C GLY A 26 -7.08 -4.47 6.88
N SER A 27 -8.19 -5.00 7.40
CA SER A 27 -8.57 -4.83 8.81
C SER A 27 -7.48 -5.40 9.72
N GLY A 28 -6.95 -4.56 10.61
CA GLY A 28 -5.84 -4.95 11.51
C GLY A 28 -4.48 -5.09 10.83
N ARG A 29 -4.35 -4.70 9.55
CA ARG A 29 -3.13 -4.83 8.74
C ARG A 29 -2.66 -3.47 8.23
N HIS A 30 -1.41 -3.41 7.79
CA HIS A 30 -0.85 -2.20 7.16
C HIS A 30 -1.15 -2.21 5.67
N ILE A 31 -1.66 -1.11 5.12
CA ILE A 31 -2.03 -1.01 3.70
C ILE A 31 -1.01 -0.14 2.96
N VAL A 32 -0.33 -0.70 1.96
CA VAL A 32 0.56 0.05 1.07
C VAL A 32 -0.17 0.35 -0.23
N LEU A 33 -0.30 1.62 -0.58
CA LEU A 33 -0.93 2.10 -1.80
C LEU A 33 0.16 2.42 -2.81
N ALA A 34 0.28 1.59 -3.84
CA ALA A 34 1.21 1.76 -4.94
C ALA A 34 0.44 2.25 -6.18
N ASP A 35 0.76 3.42 -6.72
CA ASP A 35 0.13 3.94 -7.94
C ASP A 35 1.16 4.63 -8.83
N VAL A 36 0.89 4.75 -10.13
CA VAL A 36 1.74 5.55 -11.02
C VAL A 36 1.70 7.01 -10.62
N ASN A 37 0.54 7.49 -10.17
CA ASN A 37 0.35 8.86 -9.69
C ASN A 37 0.34 8.90 -8.16
N GLN A 38 1.38 9.52 -7.58
CA GLN A 38 1.51 9.72 -6.14
C GLN A 38 0.28 10.43 -5.54
N GLU A 39 -0.29 11.42 -6.24
CA GLU A 39 -1.45 12.16 -5.76
C GLU A 39 -2.68 11.25 -5.60
N HIS A 40 -2.87 10.29 -6.51
CA HIS A 40 -3.98 9.34 -6.41
C HIS A 40 -3.77 8.38 -5.23
N ALA A 41 -2.54 7.93 -5.02
CA ALA A 41 -2.18 7.12 -3.85
C ALA A 41 -2.43 7.90 -2.54
N ASP A 42 -2.03 9.17 -2.46
CA ASP A 42 -2.20 10.01 -1.27
C ASP A 42 -3.68 10.29 -0.96
N ARG A 43 -4.51 10.54 -1.98
CA ARG A 43 -5.96 10.67 -1.79
C ARG A 43 -6.59 9.38 -1.26
N ALA A 44 -6.19 8.23 -1.79
CA ALA A 44 -6.66 6.93 -1.31
C ALA A 44 -6.19 6.65 0.13
N ALA A 45 -4.96 7.04 0.47
CA ALA A 45 -4.40 6.92 1.82
C ALA A 45 -5.22 7.73 2.82
N ALA A 46 -5.49 9.00 2.52
CA ALA A 46 -6.31 9.85 3.38
C ALA A 46 -7.71 9.25 3.64
N VAL A 47 -8.32 8.63 2.63
CA VAL A 47 -9.63 7.95 2.78
C VAL A 47 -9.53 6.71 3.68
N LEU A 48 -8.43 5.98 3.64
CA LEU A 48 -8.23 4.80 4.49
C LEU A 48 -7.83 5.21 5.92
N GLU A 49 -6.94 6.18 6.07
CA GLU A 49 -6.49 6.72 7.36
C GLU A 49 -7.63 7.37 8.14
N SER A 50 -8.54 8.09 7.47
CA SER A 50 -9.75 8.66 8.10
C SER A 50 -10.67 7.59 8.68
N THR A 51 -10.50 6.32 8.30
CA THR A 51 -11.23 5.19 8.86
C THR A 51 -10.41 4.29 9.79
N GLY A 52 -9.23 4.75 10.19
CA GLY A 52 -8.40 4.10 11.20
C GLY A 52 -7.44 3.03 10.66
N PHE A 53 -7.26 2.93 9.34
CA PHE A 53 -6.24 2.06 8.76
C PHE A 53 -4.86 2.74 8.81
N LYS A 54 -3.80 1.96 9.02
CA LYS A 54 -2.44 2.44 8.81
C LYS A 54 -2.08 2.28 7.35
N THR A 55 -1.71 3.39 6.70
CA THR A 55 -1.36 3.36 5.29
C THR A 55 0.04 3.90 4.99
N SER A 56 0.56 3.54 3.83
CA SER A 56 1.76 4.15 3.25
C SER A 56 1.61 4.23 1.75
N THR A 57 2.04 5.32 1.14
CA THR A 57 1.91 5.54 -0.30
C THR A 57 3.25 5.38 -1.00
N LEU A 58 3.21 4.89 -2.24
CA LEU A 58 4.38 4.68 -3.06
C LEU A 58 4.04 4.93 -4.54
N ALA A 59 4.81 5.80 -5.20
CA ALA A 59 4.75 5.91 -6.65
C ALA A 59 5.43 4.69 -7.28
N VAL A 60 4.67 3.82 -7.97
CA VAL A 60 5.18 2.64 -8.69
C VAL A 60 4.56 2.57 -10.07
N ASP A 61 5.41 2.59 -11.09
CA ASP A 61 5.00 2.31 -12.47
C ASP A 61 5.18 0.82 -12.81
N ILE A 62 4.09 0.05 -12.75
CA ILE A 62 4.08 -1.37 -13.12
C ILE A 62 4.21 -1.63 -14.64
N SER A 63 4.11 -0.60 -15.48
CA SER A 63 4.23 -0.73 -16.94
C SER A 63 5.69 -0.91 -17.39
N SER A 64 6.65 -0.54 -16.54
CA SER A 64 8.07 -0.74 -16.78
C SER A 64 8.59 -1.96 -16.00
N ARG A 65 9.08 -2.97 -16.71
CA ARG A 65 9.65 -4.22 -16.13
C ARG A 65 10.75 -3.94 -15.10
N SER A 66 11.42 -2.80 -15.20
CA SER A 66 12.46 -2.30 -14.29
C SER A 66 11.91 -1.82 -12.93
N SER A 67 10.68 -1.31 -12.90
CA SER A 67 10.03 -0.84 -11.66
C SER A 67 9.55 -1.98 -10.76
N ILE A 68 9.40 -3.20 -11.29
CA ILE A 68 8.98 -4.39 -10.55
C ILE A 68 10.15 -4.93 -9.68
N PHE A 69 11.40 -4.72 -10.10
CA PHE A 69 12.61 -5.09 -9.36
C PHE A 69 13.15 -3.98 -8.43
N GLY A 70 12.69 -2.74 -8.61
CA GLY A 70 13.06 -1.60 -7.76
C GLY A 70 12.46 -1.52 -6.33
N PRO A 71 11.32 -2.16 -5.97
CA PRO A 71 10.63 -1.86 -4.71
C PRO A 71 11.27 -2.55 -3.50
N HIS A 72 12.31 -3.37 -3.68
CA HIS A 72 13.05 -3.99 -2.58
C HIS A 72 13.60 -2.96 -1.57
N ARG A 73 13.91 -1.74 -2.02
CA ARG A 73 14.45 -0.68 -1.15
C ARG A 73 13.37 0.10 -0.40
N SER A 74 12.24 0.42 -1.05
CA SER A 74 11.18 1.25 -0.47
C SER A 74 10.25 0.47 0.45
N CYS A 75 10.02 -0.82 0.18
CA CYS A 75 9.24 -1.70 1.05
C CYS A 75 9.88 -1.84 2.46
N GLN A 76 11.20 -1.58 2.57
CA GLN A 76 11.92 -1.57 3.85
C GLN A 76 11.51 -0.41 4.77
N ALA A 77 10.92 0.67 4.24
CA ALA A 77 10.45 1.80 5.04
C ALA A 77 9.22 1.45 5.89
N VAL A 78 8.35 0.55 5.41
CA VAL A 78 7.15 0.08 6.13
C VAL A 78 7.51 -0.82 7.33
N ARG A 79 8.76 -1.32 7.39
CA ARG A 79 9.25 -2.10 8.54
C ARG A 79 9.62 -1.25 9.76
N ARG A 80 9.61 0.09 9.69
CA ARG A 80 9.85 0.96 10.85
C ARG A 80 8.54 1.46 11.44
N HIS A 81 8.35 1.18 12.73
CA HIS A 81 7.18 1.37 13.62
C HIS A 81 6.22 0.19 13.70
#